data_AF-A0A661HVA7-F1
#
_entry.id   AF-A0A661HVA7-F1
#
_cell.length_a   1.000
_cell.length_b   1.000
_cell.length_c   1.000
_cell.angle_alpha   90.00
_cell.angle_beta   90.00
_cell.angle_gamma   90.00
#
_symmetry.space_group_name_H-M   'P 1'
#
loop_
_entity.id
_entity.type
_entity.pdbx_description
1 polymer ?
#
loop_
_entity_poly.entity_id
_entity_poly.type
_entity_poly.pdbx_seq_one_letter_code
_entity_poly.pdbx_strand_id
1 'polypeptide(L)'
;MNKIISETEIIAYDYLKAFGFEDEQIAPLIVQAKKDLIKTLAQLETALNAEEVSLEDVNDGLHALKGLLFHLGNHELAEKLNEIRSHLDTEQAIKEVSQVLFG
;
A
#
# COMPACT_ATOMS: atom_id res chain seq x y z
N MET A 1 6.13 7.81 -2.49
CA MET A 1 5.30 7.03 -3.45
C MET A 1 6.10 6.14 -4.42
N ASN A 2 6.94 6.68 -5.32
CA ASN A 2 7.66 5.87 -6.34
C ASN A 2 8.46 4.71 -5.74
N LYS A 3 9.12 4.95 -4.61
CA LYS A 3 9.85 3.92 -3.86
C LYS A 3 8.96 2.72 -3.50
N ILE A 4 7.83 2.97 -2.83
CA ILE A 4 6.87 1.93 -2.43
C ILE A 4 6.38 1.12 -3.63
N ILE A 5 6.10 1.79 -4.75
CA ILE A 5 5.65 1.12 -5.99
C ILE A 5 6.74 0.19 -6.52
N SER A 6 7.97 0.68 -6.69
CA SER A 6 9.07 -0.12 -7.23
C SER A 6 9.47 -1.27 -6.31
N GLU A 7 9.53 -1.05 -4.99
CA GLU A 7 9.84 -2.10 -4.02
C GLU A 7 8.76 -3.18 -4.01
N THR A 8 7.48 -2.77 -3.98
CA THR A 8 6.36 -3.72 -4.00
C THR A 8 6.29 -4.48 -5.30
N GLU A 9 6.60 -3.87 -6.44
CA GLU A 9 6.66 -4.52 -7.75
C GLU A 9 7.69 -5.66 -7.78
N ILE A 10 8.89 -5.42 -7.24
CA ILE A 10 9.95 -6.44 -7.14
C ILE A 10 9.51 -7.56 -6.19
N ILE A 11 9.04 -7.22 -4.99
CA ILE A 11 8.57 -8.19 -4.00
C ILE A 11 7.44 -9.06 -4.57
N ALA A 12 6.48 -8.45 -5.26
CA ALA A 12 5.36 -9.16 -5.85
C ALA A 12 5.79 -10.14 -6.94
N TYR A 13 6.77 -9.77 -7.76
CA TYR A 13 7.32 -10.66 -8.77
C TYR A 13 7.93 -11.90 -8.11
N ASP A 14 8.81 -11.69 -7.14
CA ASP A 14 9.49 -12.78 -6.42
C ASP A 14 8.50 -13.67 -5.65
N TYR A 15 7.49 -13.05 -5.02
CA TYR A 15 6.44 -13.74 -4.29
C TYR A 15 5.60 -14.65 -5.21
N LEU A 16 5.15 -14.14 -6.36
CA LEU A 16 4.38 -14.93 -7.32
C LEU A 16 5.23 -16.01 -7.97
N LYS A 17 6.51 -15.74 -8.24
CA LYS A 17 7.44 -16.74 -8.76
C LYS A 17 7.65 -17.89 -7.76
N ALA A 18 7.85 -17.56 -6.48
CA ALA A 18 7.97 -18.55 -5.41
C ALA A 18 6.68 -19.37 -5.19
N PHE A 19 5.52 -18.78 -5.50
CA PHE A 19 4.22 -19.48 -5.47
C PHE A 19 4.05 -20.48 -6.63
N GLY A 20 4.90 -20.41 -7.66
CA GLY A 20 4.92 -21.34 -8.79
C GLY A 20 4.27 -20.83 -10.07
N PHE A 21 4.04 -19.51 -10.20
CA PHE A 21 3.63 -18.92 -11.47
C PHE A 21 4.80 -18.83 -12.45
N GLU A 22 4.51 -18.99 -13.74
CA GLU A 22 5.48 -18.75 -14.80
C GLU A 22 5.57 -17.26 -15.15
N ASP A 23 6.71 -16.81 -15.69
CA ASP A 23 6.98 -15.38 -15.94
C ASP A 23 5.91 -14.72 -16.82
N GLU A 24 5.40 -15.47 -17.81
CA GLU A 24 4.34 -15.05 -18.72
C GLU A 24 2.99 -14.81 -18.02
N GLN A 25 2.75 -15.50 -16.89
CA GLN A 25 1.57 -15.32 -16.05
C GLN A 25 1.76 -14.18 -15.04
N ILE A 26 2.99 -14.00 -14.54
CA ILE A 26 3.33 -12.97 -13.55
C ILE A 26 3.24 -11.57 -14.16
N ALA A 27 3.81 -11.36 -15.34
CA ALA A 27 3.88 -10.04 -15.98
C ALA A 27 2.53 -9.28 -16.03
N PRO A 28 1.42 -9.87 -16.54
CA PRO A 28 0.13 -9.18 -16.56
C PRO A 28 -0.45 -8.93 -15.16
N LEU A 29 -0.19 -9.82 -14.18
CA LEU A 29 -0.62 -9.63 -12.79
C LEU A 29 0.09 -8.44 -12.15
N ILE A 30 1.41 -8.32 -12.37
CA ILE A 30 2.21 -7.19 -11.87
C ILE A 30 1.77 -5.87 -12.48
N VAL A 31 1.48 -5.84 -13.78
CA VAL A 31 0.97 -4.64 -14.46
C VAL A 31 -0.35 -4.16 -13.85
N GLN A 32 -1.28 -5.08 -13.58
CA GLN A 32 -2.56 -4.74 -12.96
C GLN A 32 -2.37 -4.30 -11.49
N ALA A 33 -1.61 -5.07 -10.73
CA ALA A 33 -1.28 -4.77 -9.34
C ALA A 33 -0.66 -3.38 -9.17
N LYS A 34 0.25 -3.00 -10.06
CA LYS A 34 0.89 -1.68 -10.07
C LYS A 34 -0.12 -0.56 -10.29
N LYS A 35 -1.08 -0.73 -11.20
CA LYS A 35 -2.15 0.25 -11.43
C LYS A 35 -3.02 0.42 -10.18
N ASP A 36 -3.40 -0.70 -9.57
CA ASP A 36 -4.22 -0.69 -8.36
C ASP A 36 -3.46 -0.03 -7.19
N LEU A 37 -2.16 -0.33 -7.04
CA LEU A 37 -1.31 0.26 -6.02
C LEU A 37 -1.16 1.78 -6.21
N ILE A 38 -0.91 2.23 -7.43
CA ILE A 38 -0.83 3.66 -7.76
C ILE A 38 -2.15 4.35 -7.40
N LYS A 39 -3.28 3.75 -7.80
CA LYS A 39 -4.61 4.31 -7.53
C LYS A 39 -4.87 4.43 -6.03
N THR A 40 -4.65 3.36 -5.27
CA THR A 40 -4.87 3.34 -3.82
C THR A 40 -3.95 4.34 -3.10
N LEU A 41 -2.67 4.41 -3.48
CA LEU A 41 -1.73 5.38 -2.90
C LEU A 41 -2.13 6.82 -3.20
N ALA A 42 -2.57 7.13 -4.43
CA ALA A 42 -3.02 8.47 -4.80
C ALA A 42 -4.30 8.88 -4.05
N GLN A 43 -5.24 7.96 -3.88
CA GLN A 43 -6.45 8.19 -3.09
C GLN A 43 -6.10 8.48 -1.62
N LEU A 44 -5.18 7.70 -1.04
CA LEU A 44 -4.76 7.89 0.34
C LEU A 44 -3.95 9.19 0.52
N GLU A 45 -3.08 9.53 -0.44
CA GLU A 45 -2.38 10.82 -0.44
C GLU A 45 -3.38 11.99 -0.49
N THR A 46 -4.44 11.88 -1.29
CA THR A 46 -5.50 12.90 -1.35
C THR A 46 -6.22 13.04 0.00
N ALA A 47 -6.58 11.92 0.64
CA ALA A 47 -7.25 11.93 1.94
C ALA A 47 -6.38 12.52 3.06
N LEU A 48 -5.07 12.23 3.06
CA LEU A 48 -4.12 12.73 4.06
C LEU A 48 -3.80 14.23 3.90
N ASN A 49 -3.95 14.77 2.69
CA ASN A 49 -3.67 16.18 2.37
C ASN A 49 -4.95 17.03 2.25
N ALA A 50 -6.11 16.49 2.60
CA ALA A 50 -7.36 17.24 2.64
C ALA A 50 -7.30 18.36 3.69
N GLU A 51 -8.03 19.47 3.46
CA GLU A 51 -8.12 20.57 4.42
C GLU A 51 -8.68 20.10 5.78
N GLU A 52 -9.65 19.19 5.73
CA GLU A 52 -10.14 18.43 6.87
C GLU A 52 -9.90 16.93 6.61
N VAL A 53 -9.02 16.32 7.40
CA VAL A 53 -8.69 14.89 7.27
C VAL A 53 -9.81 14.04 7.87
N SER A 54 -10.47 13.27 7.01
CA SER A 54 -11.45 12.26 7.39
C SER A 54 -10.74 10.98 7.84
N LEU A 55 -10.80 10.67 9.14
CA LEU A 55 -10.18 9.46 9.69
C LEU A 55 -10.80 8.17 9.13
N GLU A 56 -12.08 8.21 8.77
CA GLU A 56 -12.78 7.10 8.11
C GLU A 56 -12.17 6.82 6.74
N ASP A 57 -12.01 7.85 5.90
CA ASP A 57 -11.42 7.71 4.56
C ASP A 57 -9.97 7.23 4.61
N VAL A 58 -9.19 7.74 5.57
CA VAL A 58 -7.80 7.28 5.77
C VAL A 58 -7.77 5.82 6.23
N ASN A 59 -8.63 5.44 7.18
CA ASN A 59 -8.70 4.05 7.66
C ASN A 59 -9.12 3.08 6.55
N ASP A 60 -10.10 3.45 5.72
CA ASP A 60 -10.56 2.64 4.60
C ASP A 60 -9.49 2.52 3.51
N GLY A 61 -8.81 3.62 3.18
CA GLY A 61 -7.68 3.61 2.27
C GLY A 61 -6.52 2.73 2.78
N LEU A 62 -6.20 2.79 4.08
CA LEU A 62 -5.21 1.92 4.71
C LEU A 62 -5.63 0.45 4.71
N HIS A 63 -6.92 0.16 4.92
CA HIS A 63 -7.43 -1.21 4.87
C HIS A 63 -7.32 -1.80 3.45
N ALA A 64 -7.71 -1.03 2.44
CA ALA A 64 -7.56 -1.42 1.04
C ALA A 64 -6.08 -1.63 0.66
N LEU A 65 -5.21 -0.71 1.06
CA LEU A 65 -3.77 -0.81 0.82
C LEU A 65 -3.16 -2.05 1.50
N LYS A 66 -3.55 -2.35 2.75
CA LYS A 66 -3.13 -3.56 3.46
C LYS A 66 -3.47 -4.80 2.65
N GLY A 67 -4.73 -4.94 2.22
CA GLY A 67 -5.18 -6.10 1.45
C GLY A 67 -4.39 -6.28 0.15
N LEU A 68 -4.16 -5.18 -0.56
CA LEU A 68 -3.36 -5.19 -1.79
C LEU A 68 -1.91 -5.61 -1.52
N LEU A 69 -1.25 -5.01 -0.53
CA LEU A 69 0.13 -5.36 -0.17
C LEU A 69 0.27 -6.82 0.25
N PHE A 70 -0.73 -7.38 0.94
CA PHE A 70 -0.77 -8.79 1.30
C PHE A 70 -0.81 -9.72 0.08
N HIS A 71 -1.67 -9.40 -0.89
CA HIS A 71 -1.75 -10.15 -2.15
C HIS A 71 -0.48 -10.05 -2.98
N LEU A 72 0.28 -8.97 -2.81
CA LEU A 72 1.55 -8.70 -3.48
C LEU A 72 2.78 -9.18 -2.69
N GLY A 73 2.59 -9.88 -1.58
CA GLY A 73 3.70 -10.42 -0.80
C GLY A 73 4.48 -9.38 0.02
N ASN A 74 4.12 -8.09 -0.04
CA ASN A 74 4.76 -7.03 0.76
C ASN A 74 4.15 -6.98 2.18
N HIS A 75 4.28 -8.09 2.90
CA HIS A 75 3.67 -8.30 4.21
C HIS A 75 4.26 -7.38 5.27
N GLU A 76 5.56 -7.07 5.18
CA GLU A 76 6.23 -6.16 6.12
C GLU A 76 5.59 -4.77 6.10
N LEU A 77 5.42 -4.16 4.93
CA LEU A 77 4.77 -2.86 4.82
C LEU A 77 3.30 -2.94 5.24
N ALA A 78 2.61 -4.03 4.87
CA ALA A 78 1.21 -4.23 5.22
C ALA A 78 0.99 -4.29 6.75
N GLU A 79 1.87 -4.99 7.47
CA GLU A 79 1.81 -5.07 8.93
C GLU A 79 2.21 -3.75 9.60
N LYS A 80 3.26 -3.09 9.12
CA LYS A 80 3.64 -1.75 9.62
C LYS A 80 2.47 -0.76 9.52
N LEU A 81 1.77 -0.72 8.40
CA LEU A 81 0.60 0.15 8.23
C LEU A 81 -0.57 -0.27 9.13
N ASN A 82 -0.73 -1.57 9.37
CA ASN A 82 -1.76 -2.09 10.26
C ASN A 82 -1.48 -1.73 11.73
N GLU A 83 -0.23 -1.71 12.15
CA GLU A 83 0.20 -1.23 13.47
C GLU A 83 -0.16 0.24 13.64
N ILE A 84 0.17 1.10 12.67
CA ILE A 84 -0.18 2.53 12.70
C ILE A 84 -1.71 2.73 12.76
N ARG A 85 -2.44 1.95 11.96
CA ARG A 85 -3.91 2.01 11.90
C ARG A 85 -4.58 1.71 13.25
N SER A 86 -3.95 0.94 14.14
CA SER A 86 -4.49 0.62 15.47
C SER A 86 -4.63 1.84 16.40
N HIS A 87 -3.97 2.96 16.06
CA HIS A 87 -3.97 4.22 16.82
C HIS A 87 -4.10 5.44 15.90
N LEU A 88 -4.86 5.30 14.80
CA LEU A 88 -5.03 6.31 13.74
C LEU A 88 -5.76 7.59 14.19
N ASP A 89 -6.33 7.60 15.39
CA ASP A 89 -7.07 8.73 15.97
C ASP A 89 -6.18 9.90 16.43
N THR A 90 -4.86 9.76 16.27
CA THR A 90 -3.87 10.78 16.64
C THR A 90 -3.29 11.48 15.41
N GLU A 91 -3.04 12.78 15.52
CA GLU A 91 -2.32 13.55 14.50
C GLU A 91 -0.93 12.94 14.21
N GLN A 92 -0.32 12.34 15.24
CA GLN A 92 0.96 11.65 15.11
C GLN A 92 0.86 10.43 14.19
N ALA A 93 -0.18 9.61 14.31
CA ALA A 93 -0.39 8.46 13.44
C ALA A 93 -0.60 8.87 11.99
N ILE A 94 -1.38 9.92 11.74
CA ILE A 94 -1.58 10.49 10.39
C ILE A 94 -0.24 10.93 9.77
N LYS A 95 0.60 11.62 10.55
CA LYS A 95 1.96 12.00 10.11
C LYS A 95 2.82 10.78 9.84
N GLU A 96 2.75 9.75 10.67
CA GLU A 96 3.51 8.52 10.48
C GLU A 96 3.10 7.79 9.21
N VAL A 97 1.80 7.64 8.93
CA VAL A 97 1.32 7.09 7.65
C VAL A 97 1.90 7.87 6.48
N SER A 98 1.84 9.20 6.54
CA SER A 98 2.35 10.06 5.47
C SER A 98 3.86 9.87 5.26
N GLN A 99 4.64 9.82 6.34
CA GLN A 99 6.08 9.57 6.28
C GLN A 99 6.41 8.18 5.73
N VAL A 100 5.69 7.14 6.13
CA VAL A 100 5.93 5.77 5.66
C VAL A 100 5.66 5.62 4.17
N LEU A 101 4.61 6.27 3.65
CA LEU A 101 4.16 6.08 2.27
C LEU A 101 4.72 7.12 1.29
N PHE A 102 4.96 8.33 1.77
CA PHE A 102 5.25 9.51 0.94
C PHE A 102 6.51 10.27 1.36
N GLY A 103 7.13 9.91 2.49
CA GLY A 103 8.43 10.42 2.90
C GLY A 103 9.63 9.89 2.10
#